data_AF-A0A536WIN2-F1
#
_entry.id   AF-A0A536WIN2-F1
#
_cell.length_a   1.000
_cell.length_b   1.000
_cell.length_c   1.000
_cell.angle_alpha   90.00
_cell.angle_beta   90.00
_cell.angle_gamma   90.00
#
_symmetry.space_group_name_H-M   'P 1'
#
loop_
_entity.id
_entity.type
_entity.pdbx_description
1 polymer ?
#
loop_
_entity_poly.entity_id
_entity_poly.type
_entity_poly.pdbx_seq_one_letter_code
_entity_poly.pdbx_strand_id
1 'polypeptide(L)'
;MYVTPEQIQAAQKTNVESLLAIANAQFAAFEKLANINAGAVKSAFEESIANARALLGAKDVQEFVTLQNSFAQPAIEKAIAYSKSVYEVATEAN
;
A
#
# COMPACT_ATOMS: atom_id res chain seq x y z
N MET A 1 2.00 46.09 19.82
CA MET A 1 3.12 45.33 19.22
C MET A 1 3.10 45.64 17.73
N TYR A 2 4.14 46.27 17.19
CA TYR A 2 4.24 46.55 15.75
C TYR A 2 4.81 45.33 15.04
N VAL A 3 4.19 44.94 13.93
CA VAL A 3 4.72 43.88 13.08
C VAL A 3 5.90 44.47 12.30
N THR A 4 7.09 43.86 12.44
CA THR A 4 8.28 44.32 11.71
C THR A 4 8.39 43.62 10.34
N PRO A 5 9.06 44.22 9.36
CA PRO A 5 9.35 43.57 8.08
C PRO A 5 10.01 42.18 8.24
N GLU A 6 10.88 42.01 9.23
CA GLU A 6 11.55 40.74 9.53
C GLU A 6 10.56 39.67 10.03
N GLN A 7 9.55 40.06 10.81
CA GLN A 7 8.48 39.14 11.24
C GLN A 7 7.60 38.71 10.07
N ILE A 8 7.32 39.60 9.12
CA ILE A 8 6.59 39.27 7.88
C ILE A 8 7.41 38.30 7.03
N GLN A 9 8.71 38.56 6.86
CA GLN A 9 9.60 37.70 6.09
C GLN A 9 9.75 36.31 6.72
N ALA A 10 9.90 36.24 8.04
CA ALA A 10 9.95 34.98 8.77
C ALA A 10 8.65 34.19 8.61
N ALA A 11 7.49 34.83 8.75
CA ALA A 11 6.19 34.19 8.55
C ALA A 11 6.02 33.67 7.11
N GLN A 12 6.43 34.45 6.10
CA GLN A 12 6.40 34.01 4.70
C GLN A 12 7.29 32.78 4.48
N LYS A 13 8.51 32.78 5.03
CA LYS A 13 9.43 31.64 4.95
C LYS A 13 8.82 30.39 5.59
N THR A 14 8.30 30.50 6.82
CA THR A 14 7.66 29.38 7.51
C THR A 14 6.49 28.83 6.70
N ASN A 15 5.65 29.70 6.12
CA ASN A 15 4.53 29.25 5.29
C ASN A 15 5.00 28.46 4.05
N VAL A 16 6.06 28.93 3.37
CA VAL A 16 6.66 28.21 2.23
C VAL A 16 7.25 26.87 2.67
N GLU A 17 8.00 26.83 3.78
CA GLU A 17 8.56 25.59 4.33
C GLU A 17 7.47 24.59 4.72
N SER A 18 6.36 25.05 5.32
CA SER A 18 5.20 24.21 5.62
C SER A 18 4.53 23.66 4.36
N LEU A 19 4.34 24.48 3.33
CA LEU A 19 3.79 24.01 2.05
C LEU A 19 4.69 22.97 1.38
N LEU A 20 6.01 23.18 1.41
CA LEU A 20 6.98 22.22 0.88
C LEU A 20 6.99 20.92 1.69
N ALA A 21 6.86 20.98 3.01
CA ALA A 21 6.77 19.80 3.86
C ALA A 21 5.52 18.97 3.54
N ILE A 22 4.36 19.62 3.39
CA ILE A 22 3.10 18.96 3.00
C ILE A 22 3.23 18.32 1.61
N ALA A 23 3.78 19.05 0.64
CA ALA A 23 3.99 18.52 -0.71
C ALA A 23 4.87 17.26 -0.68
N ASN A 24 6.00 17.30 0.03
CA ASN A 24 6.88 16.14 0.18
C ASN A 24 6.18 14.95 0.84
N ALA A 25 5.41 15.18 1.92
CA ALA A 25 4.65 14.13 2.59
C ALA A 25 3.64 13.46 1.64
N GLN A 26 2.92 14.26 0.84
CA GLN A 26 1.93 13.74 -0.10
C GLN A 26 2.56 12.94 -1.25
N PHE A 27 3.72 13.38 -1.75
CA PHE A 27 4.49 12.61 -2.74
C PHE A 27 5.00 11.29 -2.17
N ALA A 28 5.56 11.30 -0.95
CA ALA A 28 6.01 10.08 -0.30
C ALA A 28 4.86 9.09 -0.05
N ALA A 29 3.68 9.58 0.31
CA ALA A 29 2.48 8.76 0.44
C ALA A 29 2.07 8.13 -0.90
N PHE A 30 2.12 8.90 -2.00
CA PHE A 30 1.85 8.37 -3.34
C PHE A 30 2.84 7.27 -3.73
N GLU A 31 4.15 7.47 -3.51
CA GLU A 31 5.17 6.46 -3.77
C GLU A 31 4.93 5.18 -2.97
N LYS A 32 4.58 5.30 -1.68
CA LYS A 32 4.22 4.16 -0.83
C LYS A 32 3.00 3.41 -1.36
N LEU A 33 1.92 4.11 -1.76
CA LEU A 33 0.74 3.48 -2.36
C LEU A 33 1.08 2.74 -3.66
N ALA A 34 1.88 3.35 -4.52
CA ALA A 34 2.33 2.72 -5.76
C ALA A 34 3.11 1.42 -5.47
N ASN A 35 4.01 1.44 -4.48
CA ASN A 35 4.77 0.28 -4.06
C ASN A 35 3.88 -0.84 -3.48
N ILE A 36 2.90 -0.49 -2.64
CA ILE A 36 1.94 -1.47 -2.09
C ILE A 36 1.16 -2.15 -3.22
N ASN A 37 0.67 -1.36 -4.19
CA ASN A 37 -0.07 -1.90 -5.35
C ASN A 37 0.80 -2.80 -6.22
N ALA A 38 2.04 -2.38 -6.52
CA ALA A 38 2.98 -3.19 -7.28
C ALA A 38 3.29 -4.52 -6.56
N GLY A 39 3.51 -4.47 -5.24
CA GLY A 39 3.72 -5.66 -4.41
C GLY A 39 2.52 -6.60 -4.41
N ALA A 40 1.30 -6.07 -4.27
CA ALA A 40 0.07 -6.85 -4.31
C ALA A 40 -0.13 -7.54 -5.67
N VAL A 41 0.06 -6.83 -6.78
CA VAL A 41 -0.05 -7.38 -8.14
C VAL A 41 0.99 -8.48 -8.37
N LYS A 42 2.26 -8.22 -8.01
CA LYS A 42 3.33 -9.21 -8.14
C LYS A 42 3.00 -10.47 -7.35
N SER A 43 2.57 -10.32 -6.11
CA SER A 43 2.24 -11.45 -5.23
C SER A 43 1.05 -12.27 -5.76
N ALA A 44 0.01 -11.60 -6.26
CA ALA A 44 -1.15 -12.27 -6.87
C ALA A 44 -0.77 -13.05 -8.15
N PHE A 45 0.16 -12.52 -8.95
CA PHE A 45 0.67 -13.20 -10.13
C PHE A 45 1.48 -14.47 -9.77
N GLU A 46 2.39 -14.36 -8.80
CA GLU A 46 3.17 -15.51 -8.31
C GLU A 46 2.26 -16.61 -7.75
N GLU A 47 1.23 -16.25 -6.99
CA GLU A 47 0.22 -17.20 -6.49
C GLU A 47 -0.60 -17.83 -7.60
N SER A 48 -0.99 -17.07 -8.61
CA SER A 48 -1.75 -17.62 -9.74
C SER A 48 -0.95 -18.74 -10.44
N ILE A 49 0.35 -18.53 -10.62
CA ILE A 49 1.25 -19.56 -11.15
C ILE A 49 1.36 -20.76 -10.20
N ALA A 50 1.56 -20.52 -8.90
CA ALA A 50 1.68 -21.58 -7.91
C ALA A 50 0.41 -22.43 -7.82
N ASN A 51 -0.76 -21.77 -7.76
CA ASN A 51 -2.07 -22.42 -7.72
C ASN A 51 -2.32 -23.21 -9.00
N ALA A 52 -2.02 -22.65 -10.17
CA ALA A 52 -2.15 -23.37 -11.44
C ALA A 52 -1.26 -24.62 -11.47
N ARG A 53 -0.02 -24.54 -11.01
CA ARG A 53 0.88 -25.70 -10.89
C ARG A 53 0.35 -26.75 -9.91
N ALA A 54 -0.16 -26.33 -8.77
CA ALA A 54 -0.74 -27.22 -7.77
C ALA A 54 -1.95 -27.97 -8.34
N LEU A 55 -2.87 -27.26 -9.02
CA LEU A 55 -4.04 -27.85 -9.65
C LEU A 55 -3.66 -28.84 -10.77
N LEU A 56 -2.66 -28.52 -11.60
CA LEU A 56 -2.15 -29.42 -12.63
C LEU A 56 -1.43 -30.65 -12.06
N GLY A 57 -0.92 -30.56 -10.84
CA GLY A 57 -0.26 -31.66 -10.14
C GLY A 57 -1.21 -32.57 -9.36
N ALA A 58 -2.51 -32.23 -9.27
CA ALA A 58 -3.50 -33.02 -8.55
C ALA A 58 -3.70 -34.39 -9.21
N LYS A 59 -3.69 -35.45 -8.40
CA LYS A 59 -3.74 -36.84 -8.87
C LYS A 59 -5.16 -37.37 -9.01
N ASP A 60 -6.10 -36.78 -8.29
CA ASP A 60 -7.51 -37.13 -8.30
C ASP A 60 -8.40 -35.92 -7.98
N VAL A 61 -9.72 -36.12 -8.13
CA VAL A 61 -10.74 -35.08 -7.91
C VAL A 61 -10.78 -34.65 -6.43
N GLN A 62 -10.45 -35.54 -5.50
CA GLN A 62 -10.46 -35.23 -4.07
C GLN A 62 -9.31 -34.26 -3.73
N GLU A 63 -8.13 -34.49 -4.28
CA GLU A 63 -6.97 -33.60 -4.15
C GLU A 63 -7.24 -32.25 -4.82
N PHE A 64 -7.89 -32.23 -6.00
CA PHE A 64 -8.30 -31.00 -6.68
C PHE A 64 -9.24 -30.14 -5.82
N VAL A 65 -10.32 -30.73 -5.28
CA VAL A 65 -11.28 -30.00 -4.42
C VAL A 65 -10.60 -29.51 -3.14
N THR A 66 -9.71 -30.31 -2.57
CA THR A 66 -8.94 -29.93 -1.37
C THR A 66 -8.05 -28.73 -1.65
N LEU A 67 -7.32 -28.73 -2.77
CA LEU A 67 -6.50 -27.60 -3.19
C LEU A 67 -7.33 -26.34 -3.41
N GLN A 68 -8.46 -26.44 -4.12
CA GLN A 68 -9.35 -25.30 -4.36
C GLN A 68 -9.83 -24.66 -3.05
N ASN A 69 -10.16 -25.47 -2.04
CA ASN A 69 -10.57 -24.96 -0.72
C ASN A 69 -9.42 -24.33 0.06
N SER A 70 -8.19 -24.84 -0.09
CA SER A 70 -7.01 -24.33 0.63
C SER A 70 -6.59 -22.91 0.23
N PHE A 71 -6.99 -22.44 -0.95
CA PHE A 71 -6.61 -21.12 -1.46
C PHE A 71 -7.41 -19.96 -0.84
N ALA A 72 -8.56 -20.24 -0.22
CA ALA A 72 -9.45 -19.20 0.30
C ALA A 72 -8.87 -18.45 1.51
N GLN A 73 -8.25 -19.17 2.46
CA GLN A 73 -7.69 -18.56 3.67
C GLN A 73 -6.54 -17.58 3.37
N PRO A 74 -5.51 -17.96 2.57
CA PRO A 74 -4.45 -17.03 2.18
C PRO A 74 -4.96 -15.77 1.49
N ALA A 75 -6.00 -15.89 0.65
CA ALA A 75 -6.59 -14.75 -0.05
C ALA A 75 -7.22 -13.73 0.92
N ILE A 76 -7.91 -14.21 1.97
CA ILE A 76 -8.51 -13.35 3.00
C ILE A 76 -7.41 -12.64 3.82
N GLU A 77 -6.38 -13.38 4.26
CA GLU A 77 -5.27 -12.81 5.03
C GLU A 77 -4.56 -11.69 4.25
N LYS A 78 -4.36 -11.88 2.94
CA LYS A 78 -3.77 -10.87 2.06
C LYS A 78 -4.65 -9.66 1.86
N ALA A 79 -5.96 -9.85 1.69
CA ALA A 79 -6.89 -8.72 1.56
C ALA A 79 -6.88 -7.84 2.82
N ILE A 80 -6.81 -8.46 4.01
CA ILE A 80 -6.68 -7.75 5.29
C ILE A 80 -5.32 -7.03 5.38
N ALA A 81 -4.23 -7.69 4.99
CA ALA A 81 -2.91 -7.06 5.01
C ALA A 81 -2.85 -5.84 4.08
N TYR A 82 -3.35 -5.97 2.84
CA TYR A 82 -3.43 -4.86 1.89
C TYR A 82 -4.26 -3.69 2.43
N SER A 83 -5.44 -3.96 2.99
CA SER A 83 -6.30 -2.89 3.54
C SER A 83 -5.64 -2.15 4.70
N LYS A 84 -4.93 -2.86 5.58
CA LYS A 84 -4.12 -2.25 6.64
C LYS A 84 -3.01 -1.38 6.08
N SER A 85 -2.22 -1.88 5.12
CA SER A 85 -1.13 -1.10 4.53
C SER A 85 -1.62 0.17 3.82
N VAL A 86 -2.75 0.11 3.11
CA VAL A 86 -3.35 1.30 2.49
C VAL A 86 -3.85 2.29 3.55
N TYR A 87 -4.49 1.80 4.61
CA TYR A 87 -4.98 2.63 5.71
C TYR A 87 -3.83 3.33 6.45
N GLU A 88 -2.72 2.64 6.68
CA GLU A 88 -1.51 3.20 7.28
C GLU A 88 -0.98 4.36 6.45
N VAL A 89 -0.83 4.18 5.13
CA VAL A 89 -0.36 5.26 4.24
C VAL A 89 -1.33 6.45 4.21
N ALA A 90 -2.63 6.19 4.19
CA ALA A 90 -3.64 7.26 4.23
C ALA A 90 -3.59 8.05 5.55
N THR A 91 -3.26 7.38 6.67
CA THR A 91 -3.14 8.02 7.98
C THR A 91 -1.85 8.83 8.10
N GLU A 92 -0.75 8.33 7.54
CA GLU A 92 0.54 9.04 7.50
C GLU A 92 0.55 10.26 6.57
N ALA A 93 -0.38 10.33 5.62
CA ALA A 93 -0.51 11.42 4.66
C ALA A 93 -1.36 12.61 5.16
N ASN A 94 -2.02 12.48 6.32
CA ASN A 94 -2.86 13.52 6.94
C ASN A 94 -2.08 14.45 7.88
#